data_AF-A0A7W1YD67-F1
#
_entry.id   AF-A0A7W1YD67-F1
#
_cell.length_a   1.000
_cell.length_b   1.000
_cell.length_c   1.000
_cell.angle_alpha   90.00
_cell.angle_beta   90.00
_cell.angle_gamma   90.00
#
_symmetry.space_group_name_H-M   'P 1'
#
loop_
_entity.id
_entity.type
_entity.pdbx_description
1 polymer ?
#
loop_
_entity_poly.entity_id
_entity_poly.type
_entity_poly.pdbx_seq_one_letter_code
_entity_poly.pdbx_strand_id
1 'polypeptide(L)' 'MEQFAASQRKACELVNIARSSYRYRANTDKDDPLREKLTQLAHEKPRYGYRRLAVLLRREGQVVNHMV' A
#
# COMPACT_ATOMS: atom_id res chain seq x y z
N MET A 1 17.00 -23.30 -11.43
CA MET A 1 16.10 -22.38 -12.16
C MET A 1 14.95 -23.22 -12.69
N GLU A 2 13.74 -23.05 -12.15
CA GLU A 2 12.56 -23.72 -12.73
C GLU A 2 12.27 -23.14 -14.11
N GLN A 3 12.28 -24.00 -15.11
CA GLN A 3 12.03 -23.63 -16.49
C GLN A 3 10.57 -23.96 -16.81
N PHE A 4 9.70 -22.99 -16.62
CA PHE A 4 8.28 -23.13 -16.96
C PHE A 4 8.10 -23.15 -18.49
N ALA A 5 7.23 -24.03 -18.99
CA ALA A 5 6.93 -24.13 -20.42
C ALA A 5 6.26 -22.87 -21.00
N ALA A 6 5.70 -22.01 -20.15
CA ALA A 6 5.02 -20.78 -20.53
C ALA A 6 5.69 -19.56 -19.91
N SER A 7 5.79 -18.48 -20.68
CA SER A 7 6.25 -17.19 -20.16
C SER A 7 5.26 -16.63 -19.14
N GLN A 8 5.75 -15.80 -18.20
CA GLN A 8 4.89 -15.08 -17.25
C GLN A 8 3.73 -14.35 -17.95
N ARG A 9 3.99 -13.79 -19.15
CA ARG A 9 2.96 -13.16 -19.98
C ARG A 9 1.87 -14.16 -20.37
N LYS A 10 2.26 -15.31 -20.93
CA LYS A 10 1.32 -16.34 -21.38
C LYS A 10 0.52 -16.92 -20.21
N ALA A 11 1.18 -17.14 -19.07
CA ALA A 11 0.51 -17.60 -17.85
C ALA A 11 -0.54 -16.58 -17.36
N CYS A 12 -0.20 -15.29 -17.29
CA CYS A 12 -1.14 -14.24 -16.87
C CYS A 12 -2.33 -14.08 -17.85
N GLU A 13 -2.11 -14.21 -19.16
CA GLU A 13 -3.18 -14.22 -20.17
C GLU A 13 -4.13 -15.42 -19.98
N LEU A 14 -3.58 -16.61 -19.72
CA LEU A 14 -4.37 -17.84 -19.52
C LEU A 14 -5.28 -17.76 -18.28
N VAL A 15 -4.80 -17.16 -17.18
CA VAL A 15 -5.58 -17.04 -15.94
C VAL A 15 -6.33 -15.71 -15.81
N ASN A 16 -6.32 -14.89 -16.87
CA ASN A 16 -7.00 -13.60 -16.94
C ASN A 16 -6.66 -12.63 -15.79
N ILE A 17 -5.36 -12.50 -15.46
CA ILE A 17 -4.88 -11.51 -14.48
C ILE A 17 -3.94 -10.50 -15.15
N ALA A 18 -3.95 -9.26 -14.64
CA ALA A 18 -2.97 -8.28 -15.06
C ALA A 18 -1.56 -8.68 -14.59
N ARG A 19 -0.56 -8.55 -15.48
CA ARG A 19 0.85 -8.81 -15.14
C ARG A 19 1.35 -7.89 -14.02
N SER A 20 0.81 -6.69 -13.90
CA SER A 20 1.10 -5.76 -12.79
C SER A 20 0.66 -6.32 -11.45
N SER A 21 -0.56 -6.87 -11.38
CA SER A 21 -1.08 -7.56 -10.19
C SER A 21 -0.25 -8.78 -9.83
N TYR A 22 0.16 -9.60 -10.81
CA TYR A 22 1.05 -10.74 -10.57
C TYR A 22 2.42 -10.32 -10.04
N ARG A 23 2.98 -9.21 -10.57
CA ARG A 23 4.29 -8.69 -10.17
C ARG A 23 4.24 -7.89 -8.88
N TYR A 24 3.05 -7.50 -8.43
CA TYR A 24 2.89 -6.68 -7.25
C TYR A 24 3.45 -7.42 -6.04
N ARG A 25 4.43 -6.80 -5.39
CA ARG A 25 4.92 -7.19 -4.07
C ARG A 25 4.57 -6.08 -3.12
N ALA A 26 3.71 -6.38 -2.14
CA ALA A 26 3.44 -5.45 -1.07
C ALA A 26 4.75 -5.16 -0.32
N ASN A 27 5.10 -3.89 -0.19
CA ASN A 27 6.17 -3.44 0.70
C ASN A 27 5.49 -2.83 1.92
N THR A 28 5.21 -3.66 2.92
CA THR A 28 4.53 -3.25 4.15
C THR A 28 5.41 -2.38 5.04
N ASP A 29 6.72 -2.62 5.00
CA ASP A 29 7.70 -1.99 5.88
C ASP A 29 7.83 -0.49 5.58
N LYS A 30 7.60 -0.09 4.33
CA LYS A 30 7.57 1.32 3.91
C LYS A 30 6.54 2.13 4.69
N ASP A 31 5.44 1.50 5.11
CA ASP A 31 4.32 2.18 5.76
C ASP A 31 4.38 2.11 7.29
N ASP A 32 5.35 1.43 7.89
CA ASP A 32 5.42 1.25 9.34
C ASP A 32 5.50 2.58 10.11
N PRO A 33 6.35 3.57 9.74
CA PRO A 33 6.38 4.87 10.41
C PRO A 33 5.02 5.61 10.31
N LEU A 34 4.33 5.45 9.19
CA LEU A 34 3.02 6.05 8.98
C LEU A 34 1.95 5.37 9.85
N ARG A 35 1.99 4.05 10.00
CA ARG A 35 1.07 3.29 10.87
C ARG A 35 1.27 3.62 12.34
N GLU A 36 2.51 3.71 12.79
CA GLU A 36 2.83 4.13 14.17
C GLU A 36 2.26 5.52 14.47
N LYS A 37 2.50 6.47 13.57
CA LYS A 37 1.97 7.83 13.71
C LYS A 37 0.44 7.88 13.69
N LEU A 38 -0.21 7.14 12.79
CA LEU A 38 -1.67 7.02 12.76
C LEU A 38 -2.23 6.44 14.07
N THR A 39 -1.57 5.42 14.60
CA THR A 39 -1.94 4.77 15.86
C THR A 39 -1.83 5.75 17.02
N GLN A 40 -0.72 6.47 17.10
CA GLN A 40 -0.52 7.53 18.10
C GLN A 40 -1.63 8.60 18.02
N LEU A 41 -1.90 9.15 16.83
CA LEU A 41 -2.92 10.18 16.67
C LEU A 41 -4.34 9.66 17.00
N ALA A 42 -4.63 8.39 16.73
CA ALA A 42 -5.90 7.77 17.09
C ALA A 42 -6.05 7.66 18.62
N HIS A 43 -4.98 7.34 19.35
CA HIS A 43 -4.98 7.33 20.81
C HIS A 43 -5.11 8.74 21.39
N GLU A 44 -4.44 9.74 20.82
CA GLU A 44 -4.53 11.14 21.26
C GLU A 44 -5.89 11.78 20.93
N LYS A 45 -6.54 11.34 19.83
CA LYS A 45 -7.81 11.89 19.34
C LYS A 45 -8.82 10.77 19.03
N PRO A 46 -9.39 10.08 20.03
CA PRO A 46 -10.26 8.91 19.80
C PRO A 46 -11.54 9.18 19.00
N ARG A 47 -12.03 10.43 19.01
CA ARG A 47 -13.22 10.85 18.24
C ARG A 47 -12.91 11.13 16.76
N TYR A 48 -11.64 11.11 16.37
CA TYR A 48 -11.23 11.47 15.01
C TYR A 48 -11.19 10.21 14.15
N GLY A 49 -12.10 10.13 13.18
CA GLY A 49 -12.00 9.11 12.13
C GLY A 49 -10.84 9.40 11.16
N TYR A 50 -10.55 8.42 10.30
CA TYR A 50 -9.41 8.43 9.36
C TYR A 50 -9.29 9.73 8.54
N ARG A 51 -10.41 10.35 8.14
CA ARG A 51 -10.40 11.61 7.37
C ARG A 51 -9.74 12.76 8.14
N ARG A 52 -10.04 12.87 9.45
CA ARG A 52 -9.46 13.93 10.30
C ARG A 52 -8.00 13.65 10.60
N LEU A 53 -7.65 12.38 10.85
CA LEU A 53 -6.25 11.98 11.04
C LEU A 53 -5.41 12.25 9.77
N ALA A 54 -5.95 11.97 8.58
CA ALA A 54 -5.30 12.28 7.32
C ALA A 54 -5.10 13.79 7.07
N VAL A 55 -5.94 14.66 7.66
CA VAL A 55 -5.71 16.12 7.62
C VAL A 55 -4.56 16.51 8.54
N LEU A 56 -4.45 15.89 9.73
CA LEU A 56 -3.33 16.15 10.65
C LEU A 56 -1.99 15.73 10.02
N LEU A 57 -1.93 14.54 9.45
CA LEU A 57 -0.75 14.05 8.73
C LEU A 57 -0.34 14.99 7.58
N ARG A 58 -1.31 15.44 6.78
CA ARG A 58 -1.04 16.38 5.69
C ARG A 58 -0.49 17.73 6.18
N ARG A 59 -0.93 18.21 7.34
CA ARG A 59 -0.39 19.44 7.95
C ARG A 59 1.05 19.27 8.43
N GLU A 60 1.45 18.05 8.81
CA GLU A 60 2.83 17.70 9.13
C GLU A 60 3.70 17.47 7.88
N GLY A 61 3.18 17.73 6.68
CA GLY A 61 3.90 17.53 5.42
C GLY A 61 3.92 16.07 4.93
N GLN A 62 3.20 15.17 5.59
CA GLN A 62 3.12 13.77 5.18
C GLN A 62 2.21 13.61 3.95
N VAL A 63 2.80 13.16 2.84
CA VAL A 63 2.06 12.83 1.62
C VAL A 63 1.63 11.37 1.69
N VAL A 64 0.37 11.14 2.05
CA VAL A 64 -0.22 9.81 2.21
C VAL A 64 -1.14 9.46 1.04
N ASN A 65 -1.17 8.18 0.65
CA ASN A 65 -2.01 7.66 -0.43
C ASN A 65 -1.88 8.42 -1.77
N HIS A 66 -0.65 8.77 -2.16
CA HIS A 66 -0.40 9.29 -3.49
C HIS A 66 0.08 8.16 -4.40
N MET A 67 -0.59 7.98 -5.53
CA MET A 67 0.03 7.27 -6.65
C MET A 67 1.11 8.19 -7.19
N VAL A 68 2.36 7.73 -7.14
CA VAL A 68 3.51 8.34 -7.83
C VAL A 68 3.62 7.72 -9.21
#